data_AF-A0A2S5A2A5-F1
#
_entry.id   AF-A0A2S5A2A5-F1
#
_cell.length_a   1.000
_cell.length_b   1.000
_cell.length_c   1.000
_cell.angle_alpha   90.00
_cell.angle_beta   90.00
_cell.angle_gamma   90.00
#
_symmetry.space_group_name_H-M   'P 1'
#
loop_
_entity.id
_entity.type
_entity.pdbx_description
1 polymer ?
#
loop_
_entity_poly.entity_id
_entity_poly.type
_entity_poly.pdbx_seq_one_letter_code
_entity_poly.pdbx_strand_id
1 'polypeptide(L)'
;MKNVYYLLSLVSFVFLLSSCLKNERSNAVIHEKEERPKKAAPAVIGSEKLNFKKTFTGKINKREDVVVNLSAKEGKIKGFAVIKKSGKRIPIEGEIDEEGHLEAKALFETGFKQVLKADMENGELKGGIIDPKNERTDSVSLKENFAAAATPDKDLQWVKDPGLTSNGFKQILWLQNRFDPQMNDSLITITVNSEYVYTCPKPVRAVLGYYSTMAGADYSASDGEPNANYSGFRNLLIDALDFDFQGSDKQIRYLSNWFRKEPNVLKQINNGYFVSYGSSWFRQFDSINMKYEGDSIIVNFAYFDCDMSKSDRWEIIGTGKFKVVDDMIHLIDQKADTVRVAAIPQMAVTK
;
A
#
# COMPACT_ATOMS: atom_id res chain seq x y z
N MET A 1 -36.34 18.72 17.75
CA MET A 1 -36.38 17.61 18.72
C MET A 1 -37.37 16.56 18.23
N LYS A 2 -36.83 15.35 18.03
CA LYS A 2 -37.46 14.04 18.24
C LYS A 2 -38.79 13.70 17.52
N ASN A 3 -38.67 12.57 16.81
CA ASN A 3 -39.57 11.42 16.78
C ASN A 3 -40.58 11.35 15.62
N VAL A 4 -40.83 10.21 14.97
CA VAL A 4 -40.28 8.83 14.92
C VAL A 4 -41.28 8.04 14.05
N TYR A 5 -40.79 7.21 13.13
CA TYR A 5 -41.37 5.97 12.58
C TYR A 5 -42.72 5.98 11.81
N TYR A 6 -42.68 5.42 10.59
CA TYR A 6 -43.46 4.26 10.04
C TYR A 6 -43.51 4.40 8.50
N LEU A 7 -42.81 3.56 7.71
CA LEU A 7 -43.17 2.20 7.24
C LEU A 7 -44.42 2.15 6.33
N LEU A 8 -44.25 1.46 5.19
CA LEU A 8 -45.23 0.93 4.21
C LEU A 8 -45.94 1.91 3.26
N SER A 9 -45.59 1.84 1.97
CA SER A 9 -46.39 1.14 0.95
C SER A 9 -45.87 1.46 -0.46
N LEU A 10 -45.48 0.45 -1.24
CA LEU A 10 -46.01 0.18 -2.59
C LEU A 10 -45.21 -0.96 -3.24
N VAL A 11 -45.80 -2.15 -3.20
CA VAL A 11 -45.55 -3.24 -4.14
C VAL A 11 -46.76 -3.27 -5.07
N SER A 12 -46.49 -3.37 -6.37
CA SER A 12 -47.29 -4.04 -7.42
C SER A 12 -47.45 -3.17 -8.67
N PHE A 13 -46.72 -3.51 -9.73
CA PHE A 13 -47.34 -3.56 -11.06
C PHE A 13 -46.74 -4.73 -11.83
N VAL A 14 -47.59 -5.74 -12.02
CA VAL A 14 -47.40 -6.89 -12.90
C VAL A 14 -47.75 -6.45 -14.31
N PHE A 15 -46.94 -6.80 -15.31
CA PHE A 15 -47.46 -7.11 -16.64
C PHE A 15 -46.71 -8.33 -17.21
N LEU A 16 -47.50 -9.32 -17.56
CA LEU A 16 -47.15 -10.60 -18.18
C LEU A 16 -47.50 -10.55 -19.66
N LEU A 17 -46.73 -11.33 -20.43
CA LEU A 17 -47.06 -12.00 -21.71
C LEU A 17 -47.05 -11.19 -23.01
N SER A 18 -46.16 -11.61 -23.92
CA SER A 18 -46.46 -12.40 -25.14
C SER A 18 -45.24 -12.33 -26.08
N SER A 19 -44.84 -13.30 -26.89
CA SER A 19 -45.07 -14.74 -27.03
C SER A 19 -44.22 -15.19 -28.23
N CYS A 20 -43.76 -16.44 -28.21
CA CYS A 20 -43.50 -17.35 -29.34
C CYS A 20 -42.73 -16.86 -30.59
N LEU A 21 -41.61 -17.55 -30.88
CA LEU A 21 -41.41 -18.20 -32.18
C LEU A 21 -40.54 -19.45 -32.00
N LYS A 22 -41.15 -20.60 -32.26
CA LYS A 22 -40.49 -21.89 -32.51
C LYS A 22 -39.78 -21.81 -33.86
N ASN A 23 -38.63 -22.44 -33.99
CA ASN A 23 -38.31 -23.13 -35.23
C ASN A 23 -37.48 -24.39 -34.95
N GLU A 24 -38.04 -25.53 -35.35
CA GLU A 24 -37.40 -26.84 -35.37
C GLU A 24 -36.55 -26.93 -36.64
N ARG A 25 -35.27 -27.33 -36.51
CA ARG A 25 -34.63 -28.19 -37.51
C ARG A 25 -33.71 -29.17 -36.80
N SER A 26 -34.10 -30.43 -36.90
CA SER A 26 -33.31 -31.63 -36.69
C SER A 26 -32.06 -31.63 -37.57
N ASN A 27 -30.92 -32.02 -36.99
CA ASN A 27 -29.94 -32.84 -37.68
C ASN A 27 -29.28 -33.75 -36.66
N ALA A 28 -29.41 -35.06 -36.91
CA ALA A 28 -28.71 -36.09 -36.18
C ALA A 28 -27.20 -35.94 -36.41
N VAL A 29 -26.45 -35.80 -35.33
CA VAL A 29 -24.99 -35.91 -35.34
C VAL A 29 -24.62 -37.07 -34.44
N ILE A 30 -23.78 -37.93 -35.00
CA ILE A 30 -23.26 -39.18 -34.47
C ILE A 30 -22.52 -38.92 -33.16
N HIS A 31 -22.88 -39.67 -32.12
CA HIS A 31 -22.14 -39.70 -30.86
C HIS A 31 -20.78 -40.40 -31.07
N GLU A 32 -19.73 -39.63 -31.31
CA GLU A 32 -18.39 -40.05 -30.90
C GLU A 32 -18.23 -39.80 -29.41
N LYS A 33 -17.85 -40.86 -28.69
CA LYS A 33 -17.63 -40.87 -27.25
C LYS A 33 -16.29 -40.22 -26.98
N GLU A 34 -16.29 -38.90 -26.90
CA GLU A 34 -15.12 -38.11 -26.49
C GLU A 34 -14.91 -38.36 -24.98
N GLU A 35 -13.86 -39.11 -24.64
CA GLU A 35 -13.40 -39.27 -23.26
C GLU A 35 -13.04 -37.88 -22.72
N ARG A 36 -13.88 -37.37 -21.80
CA ARG A 36 -13.54 -36.17 -21.03
C ARG A 36 -12.18 -36.38 -20.38
N PRO A 37 -11.19 -35.48 -20.57
CA PRO A 37 -9.98 -35.52 -19.80
C PRO A 37 -10.37 -35.45 -18.32
N LYS A 38 -9.90 -36.42 -17.53
CA LYS A 38 -10.04 -36.41 -16.07
C LYS A 38 -9.62 -35.03 -15.59
N LYS A 39 -10.56 -34.31 -14.98
CA LYS A 39 -10.34 -33.02 -14.31
C LYS A 39 -9.10 -33.23 -13.42
N ALA A 40 -8.00 -32.57 -13.76
CA ALA A 40 -6.78 -32.65 -12.98
C ALA A 40 -7.14 -32.32 -11.53
N ALA A 41 -6.73 -33.18 -10.59
CA ALA A 41 -6.91 -32.90 -9.18
C ALA A 41 -6.32 -31.51 -8.89
N PRO A 42 -7.02 -30.65 -8.11
CA PRO A 42 -6.48 -29.35 -7.74
C PRO A 42 -5.09 -29.54 -7.17
N ALA A 43 -4.12 -28.79 -7.69
CA ALA A 43 -2.74 -28.88 -7.25
C ALA A 43 -2.70 -28.50 -5.76
N VAL A 44 -2.37 -29.48 -4.91
CA VAL A 44 -2.23 -29.28 -3.46
C VAL A 44 -1.18 -28.18 -3.25
N ILE A 45 -1.63 -27.08 -2.67
CA ILE A 45 -0.83 -25.90 -2.37
C ILE A 45 -0.01 -26.28 -1.13
N GLY A 46 1.28 -26.57 -1.32
CA GLY A 46 2.18 -26.94 -0.22
C GLY A 46 2.22 -25.87 0.88
N SER A 47 2.44 -26.29 2.12
CA SER A 47 2.36 -25.48 3.35
C SER A 47 3.23 -24.20 3.37
N GLU A 48 4.28 -24.10 2.54
CA GLU A 48 5.04 -22.86 2.34
C GLU A 48 4.21 -21.72 1.70
N LYS A 49 3.11 -22.03 1.01
CA LYS A 49 2.21 -21.05 0.37
C LYS A 49 1.20 -20.40 1.32
N LEU A 50 1.16 -20.79 2.60
CA LEU A 50 0.24 -20.22 3.60
C LEU A 50 0.75 -18.91 4.23
N ASN A 51 1.93 -18.44 3.83
CA ASN A 51 2.46 -17.14 4.24
C ASN A 51 2.36 -16.17 3.06
N PHE A 52 1.54 -15.12 3.18
CA PHE A 52 1.43 -14.12 2.14
C PHE A 52 1.03 -12.75 2.69
N LYS A 53 1.20 -11.72 1.86
CA LYS A 53 0.62 -10.39 2.05
C LYS A 53 0.07 -9.93 0.71
N LYS A 54 -1.25 -9.77 0.62
CA LYS A 54 -1.96 -9.51 -0.63
C LYS A 54 -2.96 -8.39 -0.46
N THR A 55 -3.14 -7.62 -1.53
CA THR A 55 -4.13 -6.55 -1.60
C THR A 55 -5.07 -6.83 -2.76
N PHE A 56 -6.36 -6.82 -2.44
CA PHE A 56 -7.42 -7.05 -3.40
C PHE A 56 -8.26 -5.79 -3.55
N THR A 57 -8.71 -5.53 -4.77
CA THR A 57 -9.64 -4.43 -5.05
C THR A 57 -10.80 -4.94 -5.88
N GLY A 58 -11.98 -4.39 -5.65
CA GLY A 58 -13.16 -4.80 -6.40
C GLY A 58 -14.42 -4.27 -5.77
N LYS A 59 -15.53 -4.99 -5.98
CA LYS A 59 -16.84 -4.58 -5.51
C LYS A 59 -17.49 -5.66 -4.64
N ILE A 60 -18.16 -5.22 -3.57
CA ILE A 60 -19.14 -6.03 -2.84
C ILE A 60 -20.52 -5.79 -3.45
N ASN A 61 -21.22 -6.87 -3.78
CA ASN A 61 -22.56 -6.86 -4.39
C ASN A 61 -22.68 -5.91 -5.59
N LYS A 62 -21.60 -5.79 -6.39
CA LYS A 62 -21.47 -4.89 -7.56
C LYS A 62 -21.73 -3.40 -7.27
N ARG A 63 -21.82 -2.99 -6.00
CA ARG A 63 -22.21 -1.62 -5.60
C ARG A 63 -21.11 -0.88 -4.88
N GLU A 64 -20.46 -1.53 -3.92
CA GLU A 64 -19.51 -0.86 -3.03
C GLU A 64 -18.08 -1.20 -3.42
N ASP A 65 -17.31 -0.19 -3.81
CA ASP A 65 -15.88 -0.35 -4.07
C ASP A 65 -15.12 -0.54 -2.75
N VAL A 66 -14.34 -1.62 -2.71
CA VAL A 66 -13.56 -1.99 -1.53
C VAL A 66 -12.11 -2.30 -1.88
N VAL A 67 -11.24 -2.03 -0.92
CA VAL A 67 -9.84 -2.48 -0.90
C VAL A 67 -9.67 -3.40 0.30
N VAL A 68 -9.14 -4.60 0.09
CA VAL A 68 -8.95 -5.59 1.15
C VAL A 68 -7.47 -5.95 1.21
N ASN A 69 -6.85 -5.71 2.36
CA ASN A 69 -5.45 -6.03 2.62
C ASN A 69 -5.43 -7.22 3.57
N LEU A 70 -4.85 -8.35 3.16
CA LEU A 70 -4.75 -9.57 3.96
C LEU A 70 -3.28 -9.97 4.10
N SER A 71 -2.91 -10.42 5.29
CA SER A 71 -1.67 -11.12 5.58
C SER A 71 -1.99 -12.47 6.20
N ALA A 72 -1.34 -13.52 5.69
CA ALA A 72 -1.40 -14.86 6.22
C ALA A 72 -0.06 -15.22 6.84
N LYS A 73 -0.08 -15.83 8.03
CA LYS A 73 1.07 -16.49 8.64
C LYS A 73 0.62 -17.80 9.27
N GLU A 74 1.21 -18.91 8.84
CA GLU A 74 0.87 -20.26 9.35
C GLU A 74 -0.64 -20.54 9.26
N GLY A 75 -1.27 -20.17 8.15
CA GLY A 75 -2.71 -20.34 7.91
C GLY A 75 -3.61 -19.34 8.64
N LYS A 76 -3.08 -18.53 9.57
CA LYS A 76 -3.84 -17.47 10.25
C LYS A 76 -3.84 -16.19 9.44
N ILE A 77 -5.02 -15.61 9.25
CA ILE A 77 -5.24 -14.39 8.47
C ILE A 77 -5.48 -13.21 9.40
N LYS A 78 -4.78 -12.10 9.12
CA LYS A 78 -5.06 -10.78 9.68
C LYS A 78 -5.07 -9.74 8.57
N GLY A 79 -5.91 -8.73 8.70
CA GLY A 79 -6.04 -7.72 7.66
C GLY A 79 -7.09 -6.68 7.94
N PHE A 80 -7.45 -5.95 6.89
CA PHE A 80 -8.55 -5.00 6.94
C PHE A 80 -9.15 -4.76 5.55
N ALA A 81 -10.46 -4.49 5.51
CA ALA A 81 -11.13 -3.91 4.36
C ALA A 81 -11.31 -2.39 4.55
N VAL A 82 -11.28 -1.65 3.45
CA VAL A 82 -11.62 -0.22 3.38
C VAL A 82 -12.74 -0.05 2.36
N ILE A 83 -13.86 0.51 2.79
CA ILE A 83 -14.95 0.90 1.89
C ILE A 83 -14.60 2.26 1.29
N LYS A 84 -14.32 2.33 -0.02
CA LYS A 84 -13.77 3.55 -0.65
C LYS A 84 -14.66 4.78 -0.44
N LYS A 85 -15.99 4.62 -0.54
CA LYS A 85 -16.95 5.72 -0.41
C LYS A 85 -16.94 6.38 0.98
N SER A 86 -16.77 5.59 2.04
CA SER A 86 -16.85 6.08 3.42
C SER A 86 -15.48 6.21 4.09
N GLY A 87 -14.42 5.65 3.50
CA GLY A 87 -13.11 5.48 4.14
C GLY A 87 -13.14 4.55 5.34
N LYS A 88 -14.28 3.89 5.64
CA LYS A 88 -14.44 3.07 6.83
C LYS A 88 -13.53 1.85 6.74
N ARG A 89 -12.68 1.69 7.75
CA ARG A 89 -11.79 0.55 7.94
C ARG A 89 -12.48 -0.52 8.77
N ILE A 90 -12.40 -1.76 8.32
CA ILE A 90 -13.03 -2.93 8.95
C ILE A 90 -11.94 -3.98 9.15
N PRO A 91 -11.51 -4.23 10.41
CA PRO A 91 -10.56 -5.31 10.70
C PRO A 91 -11.10 -6.67 10.23
N ILE A 92 -10.18 -7.51 9.73
CA ILE A 92 -10.47 -8.87 9.27
C ILE A 92 -9.51 -9.82 9.99
N GLU A 93 -10.06 -10.88 10.57
CA GLU A 93 -9.29 -11.98 11.17
C GLU A 93 -9.90 -13.30 10.79
N GLY A 94 -9.09 -14.30 10.45
CA GLY A 94 -9.60 -15.57 9.96
C GLY A 94 -8.52 -16.62 9.80
N GLU A 95 -8.87 -17.64 9.04
CA GLU A 95 -7.97 -18.73 8.67
C GLU A 95 -8.10 -19.02 7.18
N ILE A 96 -7.03 -19.51 6.58
CA ILE A 96 -7.01 -20.05 5.24
C ILE A 96 -6.48 -21.48 5.31
N ASP A 97 -7.19 -22.40 4.67
CA ASP A 97 -6.76 -23.80 4.62
C ASP A 97 -5.75 -24.06 3.49
N GLU A 98 -5.25 -25.29 3.44
CA GLU A 98 -4.28 -25.74 2.44
C GLU A 98 -4.86 -25.75 1.01
N GLU A 99 -6.17 -25.67 0.86
CA GLU A 99 -6.87 -25.63 -0.43
C GLU A 99 -7.09 -24.18 -0.91
N GLY A 100 -6.76 -23.18 -0.07
CA GLY A 100 -6.91 -21.77 -0.37
C GLY A 100 -8.30 -21.21 -0.05
N HIS A 101 -9.10 -21.94 0.73
CA HIS A 101 -10.40 -21.48 1.21
C HIS A 101 -10.19 -20.57 2.42
N LEU A 102 -10.56 -19.30 2.24
CA LEU A 102 -10.53 -18.28 3.27
C LEU A 102 -11.86 -18.27 4.04
N GLU A 103 -11.78 -18.40 5.36
CA GLU A 103 -12.87 -18.09 6.27
C GLU A 103 -12.44 -17.01 7.27
N ALA A 104 -12.99 -15.81 7.14
CA ALA A 104 -12.60 -14.67 7.97
C ALA A 104 -13.80 -13.89 8.50
N LYS A 105 -13.61 -13.23 9.63
CA LYS A 105 -14.61 -12.40 10.31
C LYS A 105 -14.24 -10.94 10.14
N ALA A 106 -15.17 -10.17 9.56
CA ALA A 106 -15.10 -8.72 9.52
C ALA A 106 -15.69 -8.16 10.83
N LEU A 107 -14.88 -7.41 11.58
CA LEU A 107 -15.22 -6.90 12.91
C LEU A 107 -15.71 -5.45 12.81
N PHE A 108 -16.99 -5.21 13.10
CA PHE A 108 -17.54 -3.85 13.14
C PHE A 108 -17.67 -3.36 14.59
N GLU A 109 -17.47 -2.06 14.83
CA GLU A 109 -17.61 -1.40 16.14
C GLU A 109 -18.97 -1.67 16.81
N THR A 110 -20.01 -1.87 16.02
CA THR A 110 -21.37 -2.19 16.47
C THR A 110 -21.55 -3.65 16.90
N GLY A 111 -20.47 -4.45 16.94
CA GLY A 111 -20.48 -5.86 17.33
C GLY A 111 -20.98 -6.82 16.26
N PHE A 112 -21.32 -6.32 15.06
CA PHE A 112 -21.69 -7.17 13.93
C PHE A 112 -20.45 -7.89 13.41
N LYS A 113 -20.56 -9.21 13.23
CA LYS A 113 -19.52 -10.07 12.64
C LYS A 113 -20.02 -10.57 11.30
N GLN A 114 -19.54 -10.03 10.20
CA GLN A 114 -19.82 -10.66 8.91
C GLN A 114 -18.77 -11.74 8.64
N VAL A 115 -19.19 -12.86 8.06
CA VAL A 115 -18.27 -13.94 7.69
C VAL A 115 -17.96 -13.81 6.21
N LEU A 116 -16.70 -13.52 5.88
CA LEU A 116 -16.16 -13.63 4.54
C LEU A 116 -15.77 -15.09 4.30
N LYS A 117 -16.46 -15.74 3.37
CA LYS A 117 -16.04 -17.03 2.82
C LYS A 117 -15.64 -16.82 1.37
N ALA A 118 -14.40 -17.13 1.02
CA ALA A 118 -13.91 -16.90 -0.33
C ALA A 118 -12.82 -17.89 -0.72
N ASP A 119 -12.76 -18.21 -2.00
CA ASP A 119 -11.68 -18.98 -2.61
C ASP A 119 -10.65 -18.01 -3.16
N MET A 120 -9.37 -18.29 -2.88
CA MET A 120 -8.26 -17.61 -3.53
C MET A 120 -7.78 -18.42 -4.72
N GLU A 121 -8.20 -18.02 -5.92
CA GLU A 121 -7.79 -18.68 -7.16
C GLU A 121 -7.25 -17.66 -8.16
N ASN A 122 -6.04 -17.91 -8.70
CA ASN A 122 -5.44 -17.13 -9.79
C ASN A 122 -5.39 -15.61 -9.53
N GLY A 123 -5.10 -15.21 -8.28
CA GLY A 123 -5.06 -13.79 -7.91
C GLY A 123 -6.45 -13.14 -7.84
N GLU A 124 -7.52 -13.91 -7.69
CA GLU A 124 -8.85 -13.39 -7.41
C GLU A 124 -9.35 -13.92 -6.07
N LEU A 125 -10.02 -13.05 -5.32
CA LEU A 125 -10.77 -13.42 -4.12
C LEU A 125 -12.26 -13.46 -4.50
N LYS A 126 -12.82 -14.67 -4.60
CA LYS A 126 -14.21 -14.89 -5.00
C LYS A 126 -14.99 -15.58 -3.90
N GLY A 127 -16.16 -15.07 -3.58
CA GLY A 127 -17.03 -15.72 -2.62
C GLY A 127 -18.15 -14.83 -2.16
N GLY A 128 -18.39 -14.81 -0.86
CA GLY A 128 -19.49 -14.09 -0.27
C GLY A 128 -19.21 -13.55 1.13
N ILE A 129 -19.78 -12.40 1.42
CA ILE A 129 -19.92 -11.88 2.77
C ILE A 129 -21.29 -12.31 3.28
N ILE A 130 -21.30 -13.08 4.36
CA ILE A 130 -22.49 -13.64 4.97
C ILE A 130 -22.86 -12.76 6.18
N ASP A 131 -24.08 -12.20 6.15
CA ASP A 131 -24.68 -11.56 7.31
C ASP A 131 -25.20 -12.65 8.27
N PRO A 132 -24.66 -12.77 9.49
CA PRO A 132 -25.03 -13.84 10.41
C PRO A 132 -26.48 -13.72 10.91
N LYS A 133 -27.14 -12.57 10.76
CA LYS A 133 -28.50 -12.35 11.29
C LYS A 133 -29.59 -12.89 10.37
N ASN A 134 -29.35 -12.88 9.06
CA ASN A 134 -30.35 -13.21 8.05
C ASN A 134 -29.84 -14.17 6.98
N GLU A 135 -28.60 -14.68 7.14
CA GLU A 135 -27.92 -15.60 6.22
C GLU A 135 -27.81 -15.08 4.79
N ARG A 136 -27.97 -13.77 4.60
CA ARG A 136 -27.82 -13.15 3.28
C ARG A 136 -26.35 -13.17 2.89
N THR A 137 -26.09 -13.67 1.69
CA THR A 137 -24.76 -13.67 1.08
C THR A 137 -24.66 -12.58 0.04
N ASP A 138 -23.80 -11.58 0.29
CA ASP A 138 -23.43 -10.58 -0.69
C ASP A 138 -22.18 -11.04 -1.45
N SER A 139 -22.29 -11.18 -2.78
CA SER A 139 -21.19 -11.68 -3.60
C SER A 139 -19.96 -10.77 -3.54
N VAL A 140 -18.79 -11.36 -3.36
CA VAL A 140 -17.48 -10.72 -3.40
C VAL A 140 -16.73 -11.21 -4.64
N SER A 141 -16.26 -10.26 -5.44
CA SER A 141 -15.33 -10.52 -6.53
C SER A 141 -14.28 -9.42 -6.52
N LEU A 142 -13.12 -9.74 -5.98
CA LEU A 142 -11.99 -8.84 -5.90
C LEU A 142 -10.85 -9.44 -6.72
N LYS A 143 -10.14 -8.56 -7.41
CA LYS A 143 -8.90 -8.92 -8.11
C LYS A 143 -7.74 -8.46 -7.27
N GLU A 144 -6.75 -9.32 -7.14
CA GLU A 144 -5.44 -8.96 -6.63
C GLU A 144 -4.96 -7.79 -7.47
N ASN A 145 -4.76 -6.67 -6.78
CA ASN A 145 -4.27 -5.49 -7.45
C ASN A 145 -2.76 -5.59 -7.38
N PHE A 146 -2.13 -6.00 -8.49
CA PHE A 146 -0.68 -5.90 -8.65
C PHE A 146 -0.19 -4.45 -8.53
N ALA A 147 -1.09 -3.47 -8.64
CA ALA A 147 -0.84 -2.05 -8.39
C ALA A 147 -1.21 -1.59 -6.96
N ALA A 148 -1.41 -2.50 -6.01
CA ALA A 148 -1.23 -2.14 -4.62
C ALA A 148 0.24 -1.84 -4.45
N ALA A 149 0.55 -0.57 -4.16
CA ALA A 149 1.85 -0.12 -3.71
C ALA A 149 2.48 -1.26 -2.90
N ALA A 150 3.57 -1.82 -3.44
CA ALA A 150 4.36 -2.80 -2.75
C ALA A 150 4.62 -2.22 -1.36
N THR A 151 3.89 -2.69 -0.34
CA THR A 151 4.38 -2.53 1.01
C THR A 151 5.72 -3.25 0.97
N PRO A 152 6.85 -2.56 1.12
CA PRO A 152 8.14 -3.20 1.01
C PRO A 152 8.20 -4.24 2.13
N ASP A 153 8.05 -5.51 1.79
CA ASP A 153 8.25 -6.60 2.74
C ASP A 153 9.69 -7.12 2.54
N LYS A 154 10.42 -7.04 3.63
CA LYS A 154 11.68 -7.70 4.02
C LYS A 154 13.05 -7.32 3.44
N ASP A 155 13.20 -6.83 2.22
CA ASP A 155 14.57 -6.57 1.73
C ASP A 155 14.85 -5.09 1.53
N LEU A 156 15.20 -4.42 2.64
CA LEU A 156 16.07 -3.25 2.60
C LEU A 156 17.34 -3.64 1.84
N GLN A 157 17.51 -3.12 0.62
CA GLN A 157 18.74 -3.37 -0.11
C GLN A 157 19.78 -2.33 0.29
N TRP A 158 20.77 -2.80 1.04
CA TRP A 158 21.93 -2.02 1.41
C TRP A 158 23.01 -2.22 0.36
N VAL A 159 23.22 -1.22 -0.49
CA VAL A 159 24.30 -1.23 -1.46
C VAL A 159 25.47 -0.46 -0.88
N LYS A 160 26.65 -1.08 -0.87
CA LYS A 160 27.85 -0.52 -0.24
C LYS A 160 28.26 0.81 -0.90
N ASP A 161 28.48 0.84 -2.21
CA ASP A 161 28.67 2.12 -2.93
C ASP A 161 28.18 1.95 -4.38
N PRO A 162 27.02 2.53 -4.74
CA PRO A 162 26.51 2.49 -6.12
C PRO A 162 27.30 3.43 -7.06
N GLY A 163 28.25 4.22 -6.54
CA GLY A 163 28.97 5.24 -7.28
C GLY A 163 28.18 6.54 -7.44
N LEU A 164 28.59 7.35 -8.42
CA LEU A 164 27.96 8.62 -8.73
C LEU A 164 26.94 8.44 -9.87
N THR A 165 25.87 9.22 -9.80
CA THR A 165 25.01 9.50 -10.96
C THR A 165 25.82 10.14 -12.09
N SER A 166 25.28 10.13 -13.31
CA SER A 166 25.87 10.82 -14.47
C SER A 166 26.15 12.31 -14.24
N ASN A 167 25.42 12.95 -13.32
CA ASN A 167 25.56 14.35 -12.97
C ASN A 167 26.47 14.58 -11.75
N GLY A 168 27.19 13.56 -11.28
CA GLY A 168 28.14 13.65 -10.17
C GLY A 168 27.52 13.69 -8.77
N PHE A 169 26.23 13.40 -8.62
CA PHE A 169 25.59 13.24 -7.31
C PHE A 169 25.81 11.83 -6.78
N LYS A 170 26.00 11.69 -5.47
CA LYS A 170 25.91 10.40 -4.77
C LYS A 170 24.45 9.98 -4.68
N GLN A 171 24.17 8.73 -5.06
CA GLN A 171 22.85 8.13 -4.83
C GLN A 171 22.74 7.74 -3.36
N ILE A 172 21.67 8.18 -2.70
CA ILE A 172 21.46 7.94 -1.26
C ILE A 172 20.36 6.91 -1.06
N LEU A 173 19.23 7.15 -1.72
CA LEU A 173 18.05 6.30 -1.69
C LEU A 173 17.45 6.29 -3.09
N TRP A 174 17.03 5.13 -3.59
CA TRP A 174 16.32 5.02 -4.87
C TRP A 174 15.42 3.79 -4.91
N LEU A 175 14.44 3.81 -5.80
CA LEU A 175 13.67 2.62 -6.15
C LEU A 175 14.43 1.77 -7.17
N GLN A 176 14.53 0.48 -6.89
CA GLN A 176 15.18 -0.49 -7.74
C GLN A 176 14.19 -1.59 -8.13
N ASN A 177 14.06 -1.84 -9.42
CA ASN A 177 13.39 -3.03 -9.92
C ASN A 177 14.29 -4.25 -9.70
N ARG A 178 13.74 -5.27 -9.04
CA ARG A 178 14.41 -6.55 -8.80
C ARG A 178 13.45 -7.67 -9.15
N PHE A 179 13.92 -8.63 -9.92
CA PHE A 179 13.17 -9.87 -10.13
C PHE A 179 13.20 -10.71 -8.85
N ASP A 180 12.03 -11.10 -8.36
CA ASP A 180 11.86 -12.07 -7.28
C ASP A 180 11.49 -13.43 -7.90
N PRO A 181 12.40 -14.42 -7.85
CA PRO A 181 12.14 -15.76 -8.38
C PRO A 181 11.01 -16.50 -7.67
N GLN A 182 10.72 -16.21 -6.39
CA GLN A 182 9.65 -16.85 -5.64
C GLN A 182 8.28 -16.38 -6.12
N MET A 183 8.17 -15.09 -6.43
CA MET A 183 6.95 -14.49 -6.99
C MET A 183 6.88 -14.61 -8.52
N ASN A 184 8.00 -14.95 -9.17
CA ASN A 184 8.15 -14.93 -10.63
C ASN A 184 7.73 -13.59 -11.24
N ASP A 185 8.06 -12.49 -10.55
CA ASP A 185 7.68 -11.13 -10.94
C ASP A 185 8.75 -10.12 -10.53
N SER A 186 8.68 -8.91 -11.09
CA SER A 186 9.54 -7.78 -10.70
C SER A 186 8.92 -7.03 -9.52
N LEU A 187 9.68 -6.93 -8.43
CA LEU A 187 9.35 -6.11 -7.28
C LEU A 187 10.12 -4.79 -7.35
N ILE A 188 9.47 -3.71 -6.92
CA ILE A 188 10.14 -2.44 -6.66
C ILE A 188 10.57 -2.43 -5.19
N THR A 189 11.87 -2.36 -4.94
CA THR A 189 12.44 -2.26 -3.60
C THR A 189 13.08 -0.89 -3.40
N ILE A 190 13.00 -0.36 -2.18
CA ILE A 190 13.78 0.81 -1.79
C ILE A 190 15.20 0.36 -1.46
N THR A 191 16.17 0.96 -2.13
CA THR A 191 17.59 0.69 -1.97
C THR A 191 18.26 1.90 -1.33
N VAL A 192 19.18 1.66 -0.39
CA VAL A 192 19.93 2.69 0.34
C VAL A 192 21.44 2.48 0.15
N ASN A 193 22.16 3.57 -0.07
CA ASN A 193 23.62 3.60 -0.06
C ASN A 193 24.12 3.49 1.40
N SER A 194 24.44 2.28 1.82
CA SER A 194 24.76 1.96 3.20
C SER A 194 26.02 2.65 3.67
N GLU A 195 27.11 2.54 2.90
CA GLU A 195 28.40 3.11 3.26
C GLU A 195 28.28 4.62 3.42
N TYR A 196 27.62 5.29 2.48
CA TYR A 196 27.51 6.73 2.56
C TYR A 196 26.62 7.18 3.72
N VAL A 197 25.49 6.53 3.99
CA VAL A 197 24.65 6.94 5.12
C VAL A 197 25.37 6.74 6.47
N TYR A 198 26.18 5.69 6.61
CA TYR A 198 26.99 5.45 7.82
C TYR A 198 28.20 6.38 7.96
N THR A 199 28.83 6.75 6.85
CA THR A 199 30.10 7.50 6.84
C THR A 199 29.94 8.99 6.51
N CYS A 200 28.74 9.42 6.13
CA CYS A 200 28.53 10.80 5.71
C CYS A 200 28.89 11.81 6.82
N PRO A 201 29.41 12.98 6.43
CA PRO A 201 29.66 14.05 7.39
C PRO A 201 28.40 14.43 8.17
N LYS A 202 28.56 14.83 9.43
CA LYS A 202 27.45 15.26 10.29
C LYS A 202 26.48 16.27 9.64
N PRO A 203 26.92 17.32 8.91
CA PRO A 203 25.99 18.22 8.25
C PRO A 203 25.16 17.53 7.15
N VAL A 204 25.76 16.59 6.41
CA VAL A 204 25.04 15.76 5.43
C VAL A 204 24.00 14.89 6.14
N ARG A 205 24.37 14.24 7.25
CA ARG A 205 23.43 13.43 8.06
C ARG A 205 22.24 14.27 8.53
N ALA A 206 22.46 15.52 8.93
CA ALA A 206 21.41 16.44 9.34
C ALA A 206 20.48 16.82 8.18
N VAL A 207 21.01 17.10 6.97
CA VAL A 207 20.16 17.35 5.79
C VAL A 207 19.35 16.10 5.41
N LEU A 208 19.94 14.91 5.43
CA LEU A 208 19.21 13.66 5.18
C LEU A 208 18.12 13.43 6.24
N GLY A 209 18.41 13.73 7.50
CA GLY A 209 17.44 13.67 8.58
C GLY A 209 16.29 14.66 8.38
N TYR A 210 16.56 15.88 7.89
CA TYR A 210 15.51 16.81 7.49
C TYR A 210 14.62 16.22 6.37
N TYR A 211 15.20 15.64 5.32
CA TYR A 211 14.41 14.98 4.27
C TYR A 211 13.60 13.78 4.77
N SER A 212 14.10 13.03 5.75
CA SER A 212 13.34 11.94 6.38
C SER A 212 12.05 12.41 7.09
N THR A 213 11.88 13.71 7.34
CA THR A 213 10.62 14.30 7.83
C THR A 213 9.60 14.54 6.72
N MET A 214 10.02 14.48 5.44
CA MET A 214 9.17 14.84 4.30
C MET A 214 8.36 13.67 3.75
N ALA A 215 8.91 12.45 3.75
CA ALA A 215 8.26 11.22 3.30
C ALA A 215 8.70 10.04 4.18
N GLY A 216 7.89 8.99 4.25
CA GLY A 216 8.14 7.91 5.19
C GLY A 216 7.17 6.74 5.17
N ALA A 217 6.50 6.49 4.04
CA ALA A 217 5.57 5.39 3.90
C ALA A 217 6.22 4.03 3.59
N ASP A 218 7.51 3.92 3.86
CA ASP A 218 8.32 2.75 3.58
C ASP A 218 8.14 1.74 4.73
N TYR A 219 6.89 1.32 4.93
CA TYR A 219 6.43 0.62 6.13
C TYR A 219 6.76 -0.87 6.11
N SER A 220 7.72 -1.30 6.93
CA SER A 220 7.71 -2.66 7.49
C SER A 220 7.13 -2.61 8.91
N ALA A 221 6.21 -3.53 9.22
CA ALA A 221 5.82 -3.74 10.60
C ALA A 221 7.07 -4.23 11.34
N SER A 222 7.54 -3.47 12.32
CA SER A 222 8.44 -4.05 13.32
C SER A 222 7.75 -5.26 13.97
N ASP A 223 8.49 -6.15 14.62
CA ASP A 223 7.91 -7.26 15.39
C ASP A 223 6.97 -6.79 16.55
N GLY A 224 6.74 -5.48 16.71
CA GLY A 224 5.82 -4.87 17.65
C GLY A 224 4.57 -4.26 17.00
N GLU A 225 3.46 -4.26 17.76
CA GLU A 225 2.20 -3.70 17.29
C GLU A 225 2.28 -2.19 17.01
N PRO A 226 1.57 -1.70 15.96
CA PRO A 226 1.20 -0.31 15.82
C PRO A 226 0.80 0.33 17.15
N ASN A 227 1.49 1.40 17.56
CA ASN A 227 1.13 2.12 18.79
C ASN A 227 0.96 3.63 18.53
N ALA A 228 0.30 4.30 19.46
CA ALA A 228 -0.05 5.72 19.38
C ALA A 228 1.17 6.67 19.34
N ASN A 229 2.36 6.18 19.69
CA ASN A 229 3.60 6.94 19.69
C ASN A 229 4.45 6.67 18.43
N TYR A 230 3.89 5.98 17.43
CA TYR A 230 4.54 5.70 16.15
C TYR A 230 5.81 4.84 16.21
N SER A 231 6.17 4.30 17.38
CA SER A 231 7.42 3.54 17.57
C SER A 231 7.38 2.10 17.03
N GLY A 232 6.20 1.63 16.61
CA GLY A 232 6.05 0.34 15.92
C GLY A 232 6.37 0.37 14.41
N PHE A 233 6.74 1.54 13.88
CA PHE A 233 7.00 1.74 12.44
C PHE A 233 8.46 2.08 12.19
N ARG A 234 9.03 1.43 11.17
CA ARG A 234 10.37 1.73 10.67
C ARG A 234 10.26 2.53 9.38
N ASN A 235 11.06 3.59 9.28
CA ASN A 235 11.28 4.34 8.05
C ASN A 235 12.74 4.10 7.65
N LEU A 236 12.94 3.63 6.42
CA LEU A 236 14.22 3.12 5.96
C LEU A 236 15.36 4.13 6.07
N LEU A 237 15.10 5.39 5.73
CA LEU A 237 16.09 6.46 5.85
C LEU A 237 16.38 6.80 7.32
N ILE A 238 15.37 6.74 8.18
CA ILE A 238 15.49 7.03 9.62
C ILE A 238 16.28 5.94 10.34
N ASP A 239 15.99 4.68 10.03
CA ASP A 239 16.73 3.53 10.52
C ASP A 239 18.20 3.62 10.10
N ALA A 240 18.46 3.94 8.83
CA ALA A 240 19.82 4.10 8.33
C ALA A 240 20.58 5.27 8.99
N LEU A 241 19.85 6.34 9.34
CA LEU A 241 20.40 7.49 10.06
C LEU A 241 20.39 7.31 11.58
N ASP A 242 20.10 6.11 12.11
CA ASP A 242 20.06 5.81 13.54
C ASP A 242 19.28 6.89 14.32
N PHE A 243 18.07 7.24 13.85
CA PHE A 243 17.20 8.22 14.49
C PHE A 243 16.05 7.58 15.28
N ASP A 244 16.19 6.31 15.62
CA ASP A 244 15.20 5.46 16.30
C ASP A 244 13.91 5.27 15.47
N PHE A 245 12.98 6.23 15.51
CA PHE A 245 11.74 6.24 14.73
C PHE A 245 11.38 7.66 14.30
N GLN A 246 10.45 7.80 13.36
CA GLN A 246 10.03 9.10 12.84
C GLN A 246 9.38 9.96 13.93
N GLY A 247 9.93 11.14 14.16
CA GLY A 247 9.48 12.06 15.20
C GLY A 247 10.02 11.76 16.58
N SER A 248 11.00 10.86 16.72
CA SER A 248 11.64 10.59 18.01
C SER A 248 12.32 11.84 18.58
N ASP A 249 12.44 11.91 19.90
CA ASP A 249 13.20 12.98 20.57
C ASP A 249 14.66 13.03 20.09
N LYS A 250 15.26 11.87 19.77
CA LYS A 250 16.61 11.78 19.21
C LYS A 250 16.69 12.51 17.87
N GLN A 251 15.74 12.26 16.96
CA GLN A 251 15.65 12.91 15.66
C GLN A 251 15.40 14.41 15.82
N ILE A 252 14.33 14.79 16.54
CA ILE A 252 13.90 16.19 16.67
C ILE A 252 15.00 17.02 17.30
N ARG A 253 15.64 16.55 18.39
CA ARG A 253 16.72 17.27 19.06
C ARG A 253 17.95 17.41 18.15
N TYR A 254 18.33 16.35 17.44
CA TYR A 254 19.46 16.38 16.52
C TYR A 254 19.25 17.42 15.42
N LEU A 255 18.09 17.39 14.77
CA LEU A 255 17.75 18.33 13.68
C LEU A 255 17.57 19.75 14.21
N SER A 256 16.92 19.93 15.36
CA SER A 256 16.71 21.24 15.96
C SER A 256 18.02 21.95 16.26
N ASN A 257 19.07 21.21 16.67
CA ASN A 257 20.38 21.80 16.90
C ASN A 257 21.04 22.32 15.62
N TRP A 258 20.96 21.55 14.53
CA TRP A 258 21.55 21.92 13.24
C TRP A 258 20.81 23.07 12.54
N PHE A 259 19.47 23.09 12.65
CA PHE A 259 18.60 24.08 12.01
C PHE A 259 18.12 25.17 12.98
N ARG A 260 18.80 25.40 14.10
CA ARG A 260 18.37 26.30 15.19
C ARG A 260 18.10 27.76 14.78
N LYS A 261 18.62 28.20 13.64
CA LYS A 261 18.40 29.55 13.07
C LYS A 261 17.40 29.57 11.91
N GLU A 262 16.75 28.45 11.61
CA GLU A 262 15.84 28.29 10.48
C GLU A 262 14.40 28.03 11.01
N PRO A 263 13.66 29.06 11.44
CA PRO A 263 12.37 28.87 12.10
C PRO A 263 11.33 28.14 11.24
N ASN A 264 11.37 28.34 9.92
CA ASN A 264 10.48 27.64 8.99
C ASN A 264 10.84 26.16 8.88
N VAL A 265 12.13 25.83 8.86
CA VAL A 265 12.62 24.44 8.83
C VAL A 265 12.29 23.75 10.15
N LEU A 266 12.48 24.41 11.29
CA LEU A 266 12.10 23.89 12.60
C LEU A 266 10.61 23.62 12.70
N LYS A 267 9.77 24.52 12.18
CA LYS A 267 8.33 24.30 12.11
C LYS A 267 7.99 23.05 11.29
N GLN A 268 8.70 22.80 10.19
CA GLN A 268 8.51 21.60 9.38
C GLN A 268 9.00 20.34 10.09
N ILE A 269 10.16 20.38 10.75
CA ILE A 269 10.69 19.26 11.55
C ILE A 269 9.68 18.86 12.63
N ASN A 270 9.12 19.83 13.35
CA ASN A 270 8.16 19.58 14.43
C ASN A 270 6.78 19.14 13.92
N ASN A 271 6.36 19.60 12.74
CA ASN A 271 5.09 19.23 12.10
C ASN A 271 5.27 18.17 11.01
N GLY A 272 6.33 17.35 11.10
CA GLY A 272 6.76 16.45 10.05
C GLY A 272 5.66 15.52 9.52
N TYR A 273 5.96 14.86 8.41
CA TYR A 273 5.02 13.94 7.80
C TYR A 273 4.96 12.60 8.55
N PHE A 274 4.05 12.50 9.52
CA PHE A 274 3.84 11.28 10.29
C PHE A 274 2.60 10.55 9.77
N VAL A 275 2.78 9.57 8.88
CA VAL A 275 1.65 8.75 8.43
C VAL A 275 1.25 7.78 9.53
N SER A 276 -0.03 7.81 9.88
CA SER A 276 -0.61 6.82 10.78
C SER A 276 -0.87 5.52 10.02
N TYR A 277 -0.71 4.40 10.72
CA TYR A 277 -1.06 3.09 10.17
C TYR A 277 -2.51 3.00 9.69
N GLY A 278 -2.67 2.52 8.45
CA GLY A 278 -3.97 2.43 7.79
C GLY A 278 -4.53 3.76 7.30
N SER A 279 -3.70 4.81 7.25
CA SER A 279 -4.02 6.03 6.50
C SER A 279 -4.31 5.67 5.04
N SER A 280 -5.35 6.27 4.47
CA SER A 280 -5.59 6.24 3.02
C SER A 280 -4.63 7.13 2.26
N TRP A 281 -3.83 7.93 2.96
CA TRP A 281 -2.82 8.81 2.38
C TRP A 281 -1.43 8.33 2.78
N PHE A 282 -0.53 8.19 1.82
CA PHE A 282 0.86 7.82 2.08
C PHE A 282 1.82 8.53 1.11
N ARG A 283 3.06 8.72 1.55
CA ARG A 283 4.12 9.39 0.78
C ARG A 283 5.41 8.60 0.90
N GLN A 284 6.00 8.26 -0.24
CA GLN A 284 7.19 7.43 -0.32
C GLN A 284 8.23 8.09 -1.22
N PHE A 285 9.50 7.98 -0.84
CA PHE A 285 10.59 8.47 -1.68
C PHE A 285 10.78 7.57 -2.90
N ASP A 286 10.90 8.21 -4.07
CA ASP A 286 11.38 7.58 -5.30
C ASP A 286 12.91 7.65 -5.37
N SER A 287 13.48 8.80 -5.01
CA SER A 287 14.93 8.98 -4.94
C SER A 287 15.37 10.14 -4.04
N ILE A 288 16.59 10.00 -3.51
CA ILE A 288 17.36 11.08 -2.92
C ILE A 288 18.79 10.96 -3.47
N ASN A 289 19.25 12.01 -4.12
CA ASN A 289 20.61 12.16 -4.64
C ASN A 289 21.23 13.41 -4.05
N MET A 290 22.50 13.32 -3.62
CA MET A 290 23.14 14.42 -2.92
C MET A 290 24.53 14.73 -3.45
N LYS A 291 24.88 16.02 -3.47
CA LYS A 291 26.22 16.54 -3.70
C LYS A 291 26.64 17.36 -2.48
N TYR A 292 27.84 17.12 -1.98
CA TYR A 292 28.42 17.87 -0.86
C TYR A 292 29.81 18.35 -1.24
N GLU A 293 29.97 19.67 -1.36
CA GLU A 293 31.21 20.32 -1.82
C GLU A 293 31.50 21.53 -0.95
N GLY A 294 32.58 21.46 -0.17
CA GLY A 294 32.95 22.52 0.78
C GLY A 294 31.86 22.71 1.83
N ASP A 295 31.24 23.89 1.83
CA ASP A 295 30.15 24.28 2.72
C ASP A 295 28.76 24.13 2.08
N SER A 296 28.66 23.64 0.85
CA SER A 296 27.41 23.57 0.09
C SER A 296 26.88 22.13 -0.01
N ILE A 297 25.61 21.94 0.32
CA ILE A 297 24.89 20.67 0.12
C ILE A 297 23.76 20.91 -0.88
N ILE A 298 23.73 20.13 -1.96
CA ILE A 298 22.65 20.13 -2.94
C ILE A 298 21.97 18.76 -2.91
N VAL A 299 20.65 18.74 -2.78
CA VAL A 299 19.85 17.53 -2.77
C VAL A 299 18.85 17.58 -3.90
N ASN A 300 18.85 16.56 -4.75
CA ASN A 300 17.76 16.28 -5.65
C ASN A 300 16.92 15.17 -5.04
N PHE A 301 15.62 15.39 -4.94
CA PHE A 301 14.71 14.43 -4.36
C PHE A 301 13.51 14.22 -5.27
N ALA A 302 12.97 13.01 -5.23
CA ALA A 302 11.68 12.69 -5.79
C ALA A 302 10.92 11.85 -4.78
N TYR A 303 9.64 12.16 -4.59
CA TYR A 303 8.72 11.34 -3.81
C TYR A 303 7.35 11.43 -4.46
N PHE A 304 6.48 10.47 -4.15
CA PHE A 304 5.08 10.56 -4.57
C PHE A 304 4.15 10.57 -3.37
N ASP A 305 3.06 11.30 -3.51
CA ASP A 305 1.89 11.27 -2.65
C ASP A 305 0.83 10.38 -3.29
N CYS A 306 0.19 9.54 -2.47
CA CYS A 306 -0.88 8.68 -2.91
C CYS A 306 -2.08 8.81 -1.98
N ASP A 307 -3.24 9.19 -2.53
CA ASP A 307 -4.54 9.10 -1.87
C ASP A 307 -5.24 7.83 -2.36
N MET A 308 -5.06 6.74 -1.63
CA MET A 308 -5.67 5.44 -1.92
C MET A 308 -7.20 5.48 -1.90
N SER A 309 -7.81 6.42 -1.17
CA SER A 309 -9.27 6.56 -1.15
C SER A 309 -9.81 7.04 -2.49
N LYS A 310 -9.05 7.89 -3.18
CA LYS A 310 -9.39 8.45 -4.49
C LYS A 310 -8.66 7.79 -5.65
N SER A 311 -7.68 6.94 -5.36
CA SER A 311 -6.76 6.37 -6.36
C SER A 311 -6.01 7.47 -7.14
N ASP A 312 -5.71 8.58 -6.46
CA ASP A 312 -4.93 9.70 -7.00
C ASP A 312 -3.45 9.54 -6.60
N ARG A 313 -2.54 9.89 -7.52
CA ARG A 313 -1.10 9.96 -7.29
C ARG A 313 -0.55 11.29 -7.77
N TRP A 314 0.32 11.88 -6.96
CA TRP A 314 1.10 13.06 -7.33
C TRP A 314 2.58 12.70 -7.20
N GLU A 315 3.36 13.09 -8.20
CA GLU A 315 4.81 12.99 -8.15
C GLU A 315 5.37 14.37 -7.86
N ILE A 316 6.28 14.43 -6.90
CA ILE A 316 6.95 15.64 -6.47
C ILE A 316 8.43 15.42 -6.76
N ILE A 317 9.00 16.29 -7.59
CA ILE A 317 10.43 16.30 -7.90
C ILE A 317 10.97 17.66 -7.52
N GLY A 318 12.09 17.69 -6.82
CA GLY A 318 12.62 18.96 -6.34
C GLY A 318 14.12 18.97 -6.09
N THR A 319 14.59 20.17 -5.81
CA THR A 319 15.97 20.45 -5.43
C THR A 319 15.99 21.31 -4.18
N GLY A 320 16.76 20.91 -3.19
CA GLY A 320 17.11 21.75 -2.03
C GLY A 320 18.59 22.11 -2.03
N LYS A 321 18.90 23.34 -1.68
CA LYS A 321 20.25 23.87 -1.53
C LYS A 321 20.45 24.35 -0.11
N PHE A 322 21.50 23.87 0.53
CA PHE A 322 21.84 24.19 1.91
C PHE A 322 23.27 24.70 1.99
N LYS A 323 23.51 25.54 3.00
CA LYS A 323 24.84 26.02 3.34
C LYS A 323 25.17 25.67 4.79
N VAL A 324 26.34 25.08 4.99
CA VAL A 324 26.91 24.81 6.31
C VAL A 324 27.66 26.06 6.76
N VAL A 325 27.29 26.62 7.91
CA VAL A 325 27.99 27.75 8.51
C VAL A 325 28.29 27.37 9.95
N ASP A 326 29.57 27.22 10.28
CA ASP A 326 30.04 26.68 11.54
C ASP A 326 29.42 25.28 11.82
N ASP A 327 28.62 25.17 12.86
CA ASP A 327 27.86 23.99 13.28
C ASP A 327 26.34 24.14 13.02
N MET A 328 25.98 24.92 12.01
CA MET A 328 24.60 25.18 11.57
C MET A 328 24.40 24.87 10.10
N ILE A 329 23.15 24.62 9.74
CA ILE A 329 22.72 24.49 8.36
C ILE A 329 21.65 25.54 8.07
N HIS A 330 21.85 26.25 6.97
CA HIS A 330 20.90 27.20 6.41
C HIS A 330 20.27 26.63 5.14
N LEU A 331 18.94 26.71 5.03
CA LEU A 331 18.22 26.40 3.80
C LEU A 331 18.26 27.62 2.89
N ILE A 332 19.02 27.53 1.79
CA ILE A 332 19.23 28.65 0.86
C ILE A 332 18.11 28.73 -0.17
N ASP A 333 17.71 27.59 -0.71
CA ASP A 333 16.65 27.49 -1.72
C ASP A 333 16.04 26.08 -1.65
N GLN A 334 14.73 26.00 -1.82
CA GLN A 334 14.04 24.72 -2.01
C GLN A 334 12.92 24.91 -3.01
N LYS A 335 12.97 24.13 -4.08
CA LYS A 335 11.98 24.13 -5.14
C LYS A 335 11.50 22.71 -5.36
N ALA A 336 10.21 22.59 -5.63
CA ALA A 336 9.59 21.32 -5.97
C ALA A 336 8.48 21.57 -6.98
N ASP A 337 8.46 20.77 -8.02
CA ASP A 337 7.40 20.71 -9.00
C ASP A 337 6.49 19.54 -8.64
N THR A 338 5.18 19.77 -8.69
CA THR A 338 4.17 18.73 -8.44
C THR A 338 3.47 18.40 -9.75
N VAL A 339 3.58 17.13 -10.17
CA VAL A 339 2.91 16.61 -11.35
C VAL A 339 1.82 15.65 -10.88
N ARG A 340 0.56 15.96 -11.20
CA ARG A 340 -0.54 15.01 -10.98
C ARG A 340 -0.46 13.95 -12.07
N VAL A 341 -0.27 12.69 -11.67
CA VAL A 341 -0.33 11.57 -12.59
C VAL A 341 -1.81 11.21 -12.73
N ALA A 342 -2.36 11.39 -13.95
CA ALA A 342 -3.73 10.97 -14.21
C ALA A 342 -3.87 9.47 -13.92
N ALA A 343 -4.94 9.06 -13.24
CA ALA A 343 -5.22 7.66 -13.02
C ALA A 343 -5.21 6.93 -14.37
N ILE A 344 -4.42 5.85 -14.47
CA ILE A 344 -4.40 5.00 -15.66
C ILE A 344 -5.86 4.59 -15.91
N PRO A 345 -6.47 4.94 -17.07
CA PRO A 345 -7.81 4.51 -17.37
C PRO A 345 -7.86 3.01 -17.24
N GLN A 346 -8.75 2.48 -16.38
CA GLN A 346 -9.00 1.05 -16.36
C GLN A 346 -9.33 0.66 -17.80
N MET A 347 -8.48 -0.16 -18.42
CA MET A 347 -8.72 -0.64 -19.77
C MET A 347 -10.12 -1.22 -19.78
N ALA A 348 -11.00 -0.60 -20.58
CA ALA A 348 -12.35 -1.08 -20.76
C ALA A 348 -12.23 -2.51 -21.28
N VAL A 349 -12.57 -3.48 -20.43
CA VAL A 349 -12.71 -4.87 -20.85
C VAL A 349 -13.95 -4.88 -21.75
N THR A 350 -13.74 -4.73 -23.05
CA THR A 350 -14.74 -5.02 -24.07
C THR A 350 -15.15 -6.48 -23.88
N LYS A 351 -16.44 -6.67 -23.59
CA LYS A 351 -17.08 -7.97 -23.40
C LYS A 351 -17.13 -8.77 -24.68
#